data_AF-A0A9E6DM58-F1
#
_entry.id   AF-A0A9E6DM58-F1
#
_cell.length_a   1.000
_cell.length_b   1.000
_cell.length_c   1.000
_cell.angle_alpha   90.00
_cell.angle_beta   90.00
_cell.angle_gamma   90.00
#
_symmetry.space_group_name_H-M   'P 1'
#
loop_
_entity.id
_entity.type
_entity.pdbx_description
1 polymer ?
#
loop_
_entity_poly.entity_id
_entity_poly.type
_entity_poly.pdbx_seq_one_letter_code
_entity_poly.pdbx_strand_id
1 'polypeptide(L)'
;MRLALVIGAIALVAGCTTSLPVARGAGPAIKLSEDGLGLTESELRIDFGRAQAGVISAVSALQGAAPRSTGTNTECGTGPVFAANWDNGLTLNFLGGKFLGWVVQSPFEAAYPAGSVALGTAANALGSAVTPRQTSLGQEFIAGGLWHLIDVERAQVTTIWAGLTCFFR
;
A
#
# COMPACT_ATOMS: atom_id res chain seq x y z
N MET A 1 -58.84 -20.50 50.71
CA MET A 1 -58.16 -19.62 51.68
C MET A 1 -56.72 -20.05 51.84
N ARG A 2 -55.77 -19.27 51.32
CA ARG A 2 -54.50 -18.83 51.96
C ARG A 2 -53.49 -18.43 50.89
N LEU A 3 -53.22 -17.13 50.91
CA LEU A 3 -52.22 -16.34 50.20
C LEU A 3 -50.81 -16.82 50.57
N ALA A 4 -49.88 -16.86 49.62
CA ALA A 4 -48.45 -16.70 49.90
C ALA A 4 -47.75 -16.09 48.68
N LEU A 5 -47.41 -14.82 48.85
CA LEU A 5 -46.60 -13.96 47.98
C LEU A 5 -45.13 -14.38 48.14
N VAL A 6 -44.39 -14.59 47.04
CA VAL A 6 -42.91 -14.63 47.08
C VAL A 6 -42.38 -13.67 46.02
N ILE A 7 -41.73 -12.63 46.52
CA ILE A 7 -40.96 -11.62 45.80
C ILE A 7 -39.59 -12.22 45.49
N GLY A 8 -39.14 -12.13 44.24
CA GLY A 8 -37.78 -12.52 43.82
C GLY A 8 -37.31 -11.62 42.69
N ALA A 9 -36.58 -10.57 43.05
CA ALA A 9 -36.00 -9.59 42.13
C ALA A 9 -34.93 -10.23 41.22
N ILE A 10 -35.05 -10.01 39.90
CA ILE A 10 -33.96 -10.25 38.96
C ILE A 10 -33.63 -8.90 38.32
N ALA A 11 -32.51 -8.33 38.75
CA ALA A 11 -31.93 -7.12 38.18
C ALA A 11 -31.34 -7.45 36.79
N LEU A 12 -31.94 -6.89 35.74
CA LEU A 12 -31.36 -6.87 34.40
C LEU A 12 -30.21 -5.86 34.37
N VAL A 13 -28.98 -6.34 34.49
CA VAL A 13 -27.80 -5.51 34.21
C VAL A 13 -27.62 -5.46 32.70
N ALA A 14 -28.17 -4.42 32.08
CA ALA A 14 -27.92 -4.09 30.68
C ALA A 14 -26.46 -3.62 30.53
N GLY A 15 -25.57 -4.55 30.16
CA GLY A 15 -24.20 -4.25 29.79
C GLY A 15 -24.15 -3.55 28.43
N CYS A 16 -24.31 -2.24 28.40
CA CYS A 16 -23.91 -1.43 27.25
C CYS A 16 -22.38 -1.49 27.14
N THR A 17 -21.89 -2.43 26.33
CA THR A 17 -20.49 -2.41 25.88
C THR A 17 -20.37 -1.35 24.79
N THR A 18 -20.19 -0.11 25.22
CA THR A 18 -19.78 0.99 24.35
C THR A 18 -18.36 0.70 23.89
N SER A 19 -18.22 -0.08 22.81
CA SER A 19 -16.93 -0.26 22.14
C SER A 19 -16.56 1.09 21.53
N LEU A 20 -15.64 1.80 22.18
CA LEU A 20 -15.08 3.02 21.62
C LEU A 20 -14.44 2.67 20.26
N PRO A 21 -14.66 3.46 19.20
CA PRO A 21 -13.88 3.30 17.99
C PRO A 21 -12.42 3.56 18.35
N VAL A 22 -11.57 2.55 18.18
CA VAL A 22 -10.12 2.76 18.12
C VAL A 22 -9.91 3.74 16.97
N ALA A 23 -9.56 4.97 17.30
CA ALA A 23 -9.08 5.93 16.33
C ALA A 23 -7.86 5.29 15.66
N ARG A 24 -8.03 4.84 14.41
CA ARG A 24 -6.90 4.47 13.55
C ARG A 24 -5.99 5.69 13.50
N GLY A 25 -4.71 5.50 13.79
CA GLY A 25 -3.71 6.56 13.69
C GLY A 25 -3.85 7.28 12.34
N ALA A 26 -3.72 8.60 12.35
CA ALA A 26 -3.86 9.45 11.17
C ALA A 26 -2.71 9.28 10.14
N GLY A 27 -1.90 8.24 10.30
CA GLY A 27 -0.81 7.90 9.41
C GLY A 27 -1.26 6.98 8.27
N PRO A 28 -0.43 6.87 7.22
CA PRO A 28 -0.70 5.96 6.11
C PRO A 28 -0.79 4.52 6.61
N ALA A 29 -1.81 3.78 6.17
CA ALA A 29 -2.03 2.39 6.59
C ALA A 29 -0.99 1.41 6.01
N ILE A 30 -0.38 1.77 4.89
CA ILE A 30 0.57 0.94 4.14
C ILE A 30 2.00 1.44 4.37
N LYS A 31 2.91 0.51 4.62
CA LYS A 31 4.35 0.70 4.61
C LYS A 31 4.95 0.04 3.37
N LEU A 32 5.76 0.76 2.61
CA LEU A 32 6.43 0.23 1.42
C LEU A 32 7.57 -0.72 1.83
N SER A 33 7.73 -1.82 1.08
CA SER A 33 8.78 -2.82 1.29
C SER A 33 9.31 -3.34 -0.04
N GLU A 34 10.59 -3.67 -0.10
CA GLU A 34 11.26 -4.19 -1.30
C GLU A 34 10.68 -5.52 -1.81
N ASP A 35 10.01 -6.26 -0.93
CA ASP A 35 9.50 -7.61 -1.12
C ASP A 35 7.97 -7.72 -0.93
N GLY A 36 7.26 -6.59 -0.88
CA GLY A 36 5.82 -6.56 -0.68
C GLY A 36 5.31 -5.26 -0.07
N LEU A 37 4.25 -5.36 0.73
CA LEU A 37 3.67 -4.24 1.48
C LEU A 37 3.57 -4.60 2.97
N GLY A 38 4.08 -3.73 3.84
CA GLY A 38 3.85 -3.81 5.28
C GLY A 38 2.61 -3.00 5.69
N LEU A 39 2.16 -3.21 6.92
CA LEU A 39 1.15 -2.38 7.57
C LEU A 39 1.82 -1.52 8.64
N THR A 40 1.50 -0.24 8.73
CA THR A 40 2.24 0.70 9.62
C THR A 40 2.09 0.37 11.11
N GLU A 41 0.91 -0.11 11.52
CA GLU A 41 0.57 -0.34 12.94
C GLU A 41 0.70 -1.82 13.36
N SER A 42 1.41 -2.66 12.57
CA SER A 42 1.58 -4.07 12.89
C SER A 42 2.76 -4.70 12.14
N GLU A 43 3.25 -5.85 12.61
CA GLU A 43 4.23 -6.67 11.88
C GLU A 43 3.61 -7.46 10.72
N LEU A 44 2.32 -7.27 10.42
CA LEU A 44 1.66 -7.95 9.31
C LEU A 44 2.17 -7.41 7.96
N ARG A 45 2.30 -8.33 7.01
CA ARG A 45 2.77 -8.02 5.66
C ARG A 45 1.99 -8.77 4.59
N ILE A 46 2.00 -8.19 3.39
CA ILE A 46 1.54 -8.77 2.15
C ILE A 46 2.77 -8.96 1.26
N ASP A 47 3.40 -10.12 1.40
CA ASP A 47 4.63 -10.44 0.67
C ASP A 47 4.36 -10.72 -0.82
N PHE A 48 5.38 -10.58 -1.65
CA PHE A 48 5.35 -11.11 -3.01
C PHE A 48 5.08 -12.62 -3.02
N GLY A 49 4.44 -13.09 -4.08
CA GLY A 49 4.01 -14.48 -4.27
C GLY A 49 2.58 -14.78 -3.79
N ARG A 50 1.96 -13.86 -3.02
CA ARG A 50 0.58 -14.02 -2.52
C ARG A 50 -0.45 -13.96 -3.65
N ALA A 51 -1.57 -14.65 -3.45
CA ALA A 51 -2.61 -14.80 -4.47
C ALA A 51 -3.33 -13.48 -4.78
N GLN A 52 -3.50 -13.18 -6.07
CA GLN A 52 -4.04 -11.93 -6.58
C GLN A 52 -5.35 -11.48 -5.91
N ALA A 53 -6.36 -12.35 -5.87
CA ALA A 53 -7.66 -12.00 -5.30
C ALA A 53 -7.57 -11.61 -3.81
N GLY A 54 -6.77 -12.34 -3.03
CA GLY A 54 -6.56 -12.06 -1.61
C GLY A 54 -5.82 -10.74 -1.38
N VAL A 55 -4.81 -10.45 -2.21
CA VAL A 55 -4.05 -9.20 -2.14
C VAL A 55 -4.92 -8.00 -2.49
N ILE A 56 -5.67 -8.06 -3.60
CA ILE A 56 -6.58 -6.98 -3.99
C ILE A 56 -7.62 -6.73 -2.89
N SER A 57 -8.23 -7.79 -2.34
CA SER A 57 -9.19 -7.65 -1.25
C SER A 57 -8.59 -7.01 0.00
N ALA A 58 -7.39 -7.43 0.42
CA ALA A 58 -6.73 -6.90 1.60
C ALA A 58 -6.33 -5.44 1.41
N VAL A 59 -5.71 -5.10 0.27
CA VAL A 59 -5.31 -3.73 -0.04
C VAL A 59 -6.53 -2.84 -0.19
N SER A 60 -7.61 -3.28 -0.85
CA SER A 60 -8.84 -2.49 -0.92
C SER A 60 -9.45 -2.18 0.46
N ALA A 61 -9.38 -3.13 1.40
CA ALA A 61 -9.81 -2.89 2.78
C ALA A 61 -8.93 -1.85 3.50
N LEU A 62 -7.62 -1.87 3.26
CA LEU A 62 -6.68 -0.88 3.81
C LEU A 62 -6.90 0.52 3.20
N GLN A 63 -7.17 0.57 1.90
CA GLN A 63 -7.38 1.81 1.15
C GLN A 63 -8.78 2.40 1.36
N GLY A 64 -9.73 1.62 1.89
CA GLY A 64 -11.13 2.00 1.98
C GLY A 64 -11.84 2.08 0.62
N ALA A 65 -11.24 1.53 -0.44
CA ALA A 65 -11.73 1.63 -1.81
C ALA A 65 -11.31 0.44 -2.67
N ALA A 66 -12.16 0.06 -3.62
CA ALA A 66 -11.83 -0.89 -4.68
C ALA A 66 -10.81 -0.26 -5.65
N PRO A 67 -10.07 -1.07 -6.45
CA PRO A 67 -9.28 -0.53 -7.55
C PRO A 67 -10.21 0.23 -8.50
N ARG A 68 -9.79 1.41 -8.94
CA ARG A 68 -10.45 2.19 -10.00
C ARG A 68 -10.52 1.39 -11.29
N SER A 69 -9.45 0.69 -11.63
CA SER A 69 -9.37 -0.12 -12.84
C SER A 69 -8.51 -1.34 -12.62
N THR A 70 -8.76 -2.35 -13.45
CA THR A 70 -7.88 -3.50 -13.60
C THR A 70 -7.68 -3.80 -15.07
N GLY A 71 -6.58 -4.45 -15.43
CA GLY A 71 -6.29 -4.79 -16.81
C GLY A 71 -5.09 -5.72 -16.92
N THR A 72 -4.98 -6.41 -18.06
CA THR A 72 -3.80 -7.24 -18.37
C THR A 72 -3.05 -6.59 -19.53
N ASN A 73 -1.76 -6.34 -19.34
CA ASN A 73 -0.86 -5.98 -20.43
C ASN A 73 -0.14 -7.23 -20.91
N THR A 74 -0.45 -7.65 -22.15
CA THR A 74 0.14 -8.83 -22.80
C THR A 74 1.48 -8.54 -23.47
N GLU A 75 1.88 -7.27 -23.56
CA GLU A 75 3.09 -6.82 -24.24
C GLU A 75 4.27 -6.61 -23.28
N CYS A 76 4.09 -6.93 -21.98
CA CYS A 76 5.20 -6.92 -21.04
C CYS A 76 6.19 -8.05 -21.39
N GLY A 77 7.49 -7.72 -21.44
CA GLY A 77 8.53 -8.70 -21.81
C GLY A 77 8.65 -9.92 -20.91
N THR A 78 8.05 -9.89 -19.70
CA THR A 78 8.00 -11.03 -18.76
C THR A 78 6.77 -11.95 -18.97
N GLY A 79 5.90 -11.61 -19.92
CA GLY A 79 4.59 -12.24 -20.13
C GLY A 79 3.43 -11.39 -19.60
N PRO A 80 2.18 -11.89 -19.68
CA PRO A 80 0.99 -11.10 -19.37
C PRO A 80 0.93 -10.64 -17.91
N VAL A 81 1.10 -9.34 -17.68
CA VAL A 81 1.02 -8.74 -16.34
C VAL A 81 -0.37 -8.18 -16.11
N PHE A 82 -1.04 -8.67 -15.07
CA PHE A 82 -2.28 -8.08 -14.58
C PHE A 82 -1.94 -6.93 -13.62
N ALA A 83 -2.60 -5.79 -13.80
CA ALA A 83 -2.48 -4.62 -12.93
C ALA A 83 -3.82 -4.28 -12.29
N ALA A 84 -3.78 -3.88 -11.01
CA ALA A 84 -4.89 -3.24 -10.32
C ALA A 84 -4.46 -1.82 -9.90
N ASN A 85 -5.24 -0.81 -10.27
CA ASN A 85 -4.90 0.60 -10.08
C ASN A 85 -5.93 1.29 -9.18
N TRP A 86 -5.47 2.06 -8.21
CA TRP A 86 -6.31 2.90 -7.34
C TRP A 86 -6.19 4.37 -7.73
N ASP A 87 -7.24 5.16 -7.46
CA ASP A 87 -7.29 6.59 -7.76
C ASP A 87 -6.19 7.41 -7.08
N ASN A 88 -5.66 6.92 -5.95
CA ASN A 88 -4.61 7.60 -5.21
C ASN A 88 -3.19 7.30 -5.74
N GLY A 89 -3.04 6.66 -6.90
CA GLY A 89 -1.73 6.43 -7.51
C GLY A 89 -1.04 5.14 -7.08
N LEU A 90 -1.71 4.25 -6.34
CA LEU A 90 -1.22 2.89 -6.09
C LEU A 90 -1.56 1.97 -7.28
N THR A 91 -0.55 1.23 -7.74
CA THR A 91 -0.70 0.13 -8.69
C THR A 91 -0.09 -1.15 -8.12
N LEU A 92 -0.81 -2.26 -8.22
CA LEU A 92 -0.30 -3.59 -7.89
C LEU A 92 -0.16 -4.42 -9.16
N ASN A 93 0.97 -5.09 -9.33
CA ASN A 93 1.32 -5.90 -10.48
C ASN A 93 1.34 -7.38 -10.12
N PHE A 94 0.72 -8.19 -10.99
CA PHE A 94 0.56 -9.62 -10.80
C PHE A 94 0.97 -10.37 -12.07
N LEU A 95 1.65 -11.50 -11.88
CA LEU A 95 2.03 -12.40 -12.97
C LEU A 95 1.71 -13.83 -12.53
N GLY A 96 1.04 -14.60 -13.40
CA GLY A 96 0.59 -15.95 -13.06
C GLY A 96 -0.29 -16.00 -11.80
N GLY A 97 -1.10 -14.96 -11.56
CA GLY A 97 -1.98 -14.83 -10.39
C GLY A 97 -1.27 -14.55 -9.06
N LYS A 98 0.03 -14.24 -9.08
CA LYS A 98 0.84 -13.90 -7.90
C LYS A 98 1.16 -12.42 -7.88
N PHE A 99 1.03 -11.80 -6.71
CA PHE A 99 1.49 -10.43 -6.47
C PHE A 99 3.00 -10.37 -6.54
N LEU A 100 3.58 -9.60 -7.47
CA LEU A 100 5.04 -9.58 -7.68
C LEU A 100 5.62 -8.19 -7.76
N GLY A 101 4.82 -7.14 -7.68
CA GLY A 101 5.34 -5.78 -7.66
C GLY A 101 4.27 -4.76 -7.36
N TRP A 102 4.71 -3.58 -6.96
CA TRP A 102 3.86 -2.43 -6.71
C TRP A 102 4.54 -1.17 -7.22
N VAL A 103 3.74 -0.18 -7.59
CA VAL A 103 4.17 1.15 -7.99
C VAL A 103 3.31 2.17 -7.25
N VAL A 104 3.92 3.24 -6.75
CA VAL A 104 3.21 4.37 -6.15
C VAL A 104 3.62 5.67 -6.80
N GLN A 105 2.62 6.53 -7.01
CA GLN A 105 2.76 7.88 -7.54
C GLN A 105 1.90 8.83 -6.71
N SER A 106 2.22 10.13 -6.74
CA SER A 106 1.38 11.14 -6.07
C SER A 106 -0.06 11.05 -6.58
N PRO A 107 -1.09 11.11 -5.71
CA PRO A 107 -1.05 11.54 -4.31
C PRO A 107 -0.93 10.40 -3.28
N PHE A 108 -0.34 9.25 -3.61
CA PHE A 108 -0.27 8.12 -2.67
C PHE A 108 0.51 8.48 -1.40
N GLU A 109 -0.10 8.22 -0.24
CA GLU A 109 0.54 8.37 1.06
C GLU A 109 0.93 7.01 1.62
N ALA A 110 2.19 6.88 2.03
CA ALA A 110 2.77 5.64 2.54
C ALA A 110 3.75 5.92 3.67
N ALA A 111 3.92 4.94 4.56
CA ALA A 111 5.12 4.88 5.38
C ALA A 111 6.28 4.33 4.53
N TYR A 112 7.47 4.90 4.70
CA TYR A 112 8.66 4.53 3.94
C TYR A 112 9.63 3.74 4.84
N PRO A 113 10.40 2.78 4.29
CA PRO A 113 11.47 2.13 5.03
C PRO A 113 12.59 3.15 5.34
N ALA A 114 13.37 2.87 6.39
CA ALA A 114 14.48 3.72 6.76
C ALA A 114 15.47 3.88 5.60
N GLY A 115 15.96 5.10 5.38
CA GLY A 115 16.88 5.41 4.28
C GLY A 115 16.23 5.47 2.88
N SER A 116 14.91 5.35 2.77
CA SER A 116 14.19 5.66 1.54
C SER A 116 13.96 7.16 1.37
N VAL A 117 13.61 7.57 0.15
CA VAL A 117 13.15 8.91 -0.21
C VAL A 117 11.64 8.88 -0.45
N ALA A 118 10.92 9.92 -0.02
CA ALA A 118 9.47 10.02 -0.20
C ALA A 118 9.08 10.60 -1.56
N LEU A 119 7.87 10.28 -2.03
CA LEU A 119 7.26 10.98 -3.18
C LEU A 119 7.24 12.49 -2.95
N GLY A 120 7.46 13.26 -4.02
CA GLY A 120 7.49 14.73 -3.96
C GLY A 120 8.80 15.34 -3.46
N THR A 121 9.77 14.53 -3.01
CA THR A 121 11.10 15.06 -2.63
C THR A 121 11.76 15.73 -3.83
N ALA A 122 12.10 17.01 -3.70
CA ALA A 122 12.77 17.78 -4.75
C ALA A 122 14.15 17.19 -5.08
N ALA A 123 14.52 17.19 -6.36
CA ALA A 123 15.78 16.62 -6.83
C ALA A 123 17.01 17.28 -6.19
N ASN A 124 16.95 18.59 -5.93
CA ASN A 124 18.01 19.34 -5.27
C ASN A 124 18.10 19.10 -3.75
N ALA A 125 17.08 18.46 -3.15
CA ALA A 125 17.06 18.07 -1.75
C ALA A 125 17.58 16.64 -1.53
N LEU A 126 17.87 15.90 -2.61
CA LEU A 126 18.51 14.60 -2.53
C LEU A 126 19.94 14.79 -2.01
N GLY A 127 20.26 14.11 -0.91
CA GLY A 127 21.61 14.13 -0.33
C GLY A 127 22.64 13.52 -1.28
N SER A 128 23.91 13.85 -1.08
CA SER A 128 25.03 13.39 -1.91
C SER A 128 25.23 11.86 -1.95
N ALA A 129 24.62 11.12 -1.01
CA ALA A 129 24.62 9.66 -1.01
C ALA A 129 23.74 9.05 -2.12
N VAL A 130 22.81 9.83 -2.69
CA VAL A 130 21.98 9.40 -3.81
C VAL A 130 22.67 9.79 -5.12
N THR A 131 22.95 8.81 -5.97
CA THR A 131 23.53 9.04 -7.31
C THR A 131 22.56 8.55 -8.37
N PRO A 132 21.68 9.41 -8.90
CA PRO A 132 20.74 9.02 -9.95
C PRO A 132 21.43 8.70 -11.27
N ARG A 133 20.95 7.66 -11.94
CA ARG A 133 21.40 7.24 -13.26
C ARG A 133 20.35 7.60 -14.30
N GLN A 134 20.77 8.22 -15.40
CA GLN A 134 19.90 8.47 -16.54
C GLN A 134 19.50 7.17 -17.25
N THR A 135 18.21 7.03 -17.55
CA THR A 135 17.59 5.90 -18.26
C THR A 135 16.52 6.39 -19.23
N SER A 136 15.90 5.49 -20.00
CA SER A 136 14.78 5.83 -20.89
C SER A 136 13.53 6.32 -20.14
N LEU A 137 13.41 6.04 -18.85
CA LEU A 137 12.31 6.53 -18.01
C LEU A 137 12.59 7.90 -17.37
N GLY A 138 13.86 8.34 -17.38
CA GLY A 138 14.35 9.50 -16.62
C GLY A 138 15.49 9.11 -15.67
N GLN A 139 15.66 9.88 -14.59
CA GLN A 139 16.72 9.62 -13.60
C GLN A 139 16.24 8.62 -12.54
N GLU A 140 16.83 7.44 -12.51
CA GLU A 140 16.51 6.38 -11.57
C GLU A 140 17.58 6.24 -10.48
N PHE A 141 17.16 5.91 -9.27
CA PHE A 141 18.07 5.52 -8.18
C PHE A 141 17.43 4.50 -7.25
N ILE A 142 18.21 3.96 -6.32
CA ILE A 142 17.72 3.09 -5.24
C ILE A 142 17.99 3.77 -3.90
N ALA A 143 17.00 3.80 -3.02
CA ALA A 143 17.14 4.25 -1.63
C ALA A 143 16.24 3.42 -0.71
N GLY A 144 16.76 2.97 0.43
CA GLY A 144 16.00 2.13 1.36
C GLY A 144 15.47 0.82 0.75
N GLY A 145 16.17 0.25 -0.23
CA GLY A 145 15.77 -0.96 -0.96
C GLY A 145 14.70 -0.74 -2.05
N LEU A 146 14.21 0.49 -2.21
CA LEU A 146 13.17 0.83 -3.18
C LEU A 146 13.78 1.53 -4.38
N TRP A 147 13.17 1.35 -5.55
CA TRP A 147 13.51 2.11 -6.73
C TRP A 147 12.73 3.43 -6.77
N HIS A 148 13.38 4.48 -7.25
CA HIS A 148 12.84 5.84 -7.36
C HIS A 148 13.08 6.39 -8.76
N LEU A 149 12.12 7.17 -9.25
CA LEU A 149 12.24 7.92 -10.49
C LEU A 149 12.06 9.41 -10.21
N ILE A 150 13.03 10.20 -10.68
CA ILE A 150 12.94 11.65 -10.73
C ILE A 150 12.41 12.04 -12.10
N ASP A 151 11.32 12.79 -12.08
CA ASP A 151 10.77 13.45 -13.25
C ASP A 151 11.56 14.74 -13.50
N VAL A 152 12.12 14.87 -14.70
CA VAL A 152 12.99 16.00 -15.07
C VAL A 152 12.21 17.31 -15.21
N GLU A 153 10.94 17.26 -15.59
CA GLU A 153 10.10 18.44 -15.77
C GLU A 153 9.63 18.98 -14.41
N ARG A 154 9.26 18.07 -13.51
CA ARG A 154 8.83 18.41 -12.14
C ARG A 154 9.99 18.60 -11.17
N ALA A 155 11.20 18.20 -11.54
CA ALA A 155 12.40 18.25 -10.73
C ALA A 155 12.23 17.63 -9.32
N GLN A 156 11.51 16.51 -9.24
CA GLN A 156 11.22 15.81 -7.98
C GLN A 156 10.99 14.31 -8.19
N VAL A 157 11.04 13.54 -7.10
CA VAL A 157 10.67 12.12 -7.08
C VAL A 157 9.17 11.98 -7.33
N THR A 158 8.78 11.28 -8.40
CA THR A 158 7.36 11.13 -8.79
C THR A 158 6.84 9.71 -8.73
N THR A 159 7.75 8.73 -8.80
CA THR A 159 7.39 7.31 -8.82
C THR A 159 8.34 6.52 -7.93
N ILE A 160 7.78 5.61 -7.14
CA ILE A 160 8.53 4.66 -6.33
C ILE A 160 7.96 3.27 -6.58
N TRP A 161 8.82 2.26 -6.69
CA TRP A 161 8.36 0.90 -6.94
C TRP A 161 9.27 -0.15 -6.33
N ALA A 162 8.74 -1.37 -6.22
CA ALA A 162 9.52 -2.57 -5.99
C ALA A 162 8.94 -3.76 -6.77
N GLY A 163 9.80 -4.72 -7.08
CA GLY A 163 9.44 -5.93 -7.80
C GLY A 163 9.10 -5.69 -9.27
N LEU A 164 8.18 -6.50 -9.77
CA LEU A 164 7.73 -6.51 -11.16
C LEU A 164 7.04 -5.20 -11.54
N THR A 165 7.53 -4.59 -12.62
CA THR A 165 6.85 -3.51 -13.34
C THR A 165 6.73 -3.85 -14.83
N CYS A 166 5.87 -3.12 -15.52
CA CYS A 166 5.76 -3.15 -16.97
C CYS A 166 6.05 -1.77 -17.57
N PHE A 167 7.12 -1.14 -17.08
CA PHE A 167 7.63 0.08 -17.70
C PHE A 167 8.30 -0.31 -19.02
N PHE A 168 7.82 0.26 -20.13
CA PHE A 168 8.47 0.10 -21.42
C PHE A 168 9.83 0.79 -21.39
N ARG A 169 10.87 0.09 -21.84
CA ARG A 169 12.26 0.54 -21.82
C ARG A 169 12.93 0.27 -23.15
#